data_AF-A0A7C8EQ30-F1
#
_entry.id   AF-A0A7C8EQ30-F1
#
_cell.length_a   1.000
_cell.length_b   1.000
_cell.length_c   1.000
_cell.angle_alpha   90.00
_cell.angle_beta   90.00
_cell.angle_gamma   90.00
#
_symmetry.space_group_name_H-M   'P 1'
#
loop_
_entity.id
_entity.type
_entity.pdbx_description
1 polymer ?
#
loop_
_entity_poly.entity_id
_entity_poly.type
_entity_poly.pdbx_seq_one_letter_code
_entity_poly.pdbx_strand_id
1 'polypeptide(L)' 'MNIFKDFTLKWWQAGIFKLALLSLGITIGSTWPELFRGWTTLLLLVFLVSVAYVTCIWWRQ' A
#
# COMPACT_ATOMS: atom_id res chain seq x y z
N MET A 1 -6.92 5.25 19.68
CA MET A 1 -7.17 4.86 18.27
C MET A 1 -8.47 4.09 18.23
N ASN A 2 -9.54 4.70 17.72
CA ASN A 2 -10.84 4.03 17.65
C ASN A 2 -10.93 3.37 16.27
N ILE A 3 -10.70 2.06 16.23
CA ILE A 3 -10.52 1.27 14.99
C ILE A 3 -11.79 1.28 14.12
N PHE A 4 -12.94 1.58 14.74
CA PHE A 4 -14.26 1.63 14.13
C PHE A 4 -14.72 3.05 13.75
N LYS A 5 -13.85 4.06 13.84
CA LYS A 5 -14.18 5.43 13.43
C LYS A 5 -14.17 5.54 11.90
N ASP A 6 -15.03 6.39 11.36
CA ASP A 6 -15.15 6.56 9.91
C ASP A 6 -13.80 6.89 9.24
N PHE A 7 -13.45 6.04 8.28
CA PHE A 7 -12.22 6.15 7.51
C PHE A 7 -12.41 7.11 6.33
N THR A 8 -12.32 8.41 6.61
CA THR A 8 -12.37 9.44 5.56
C THR A 8 -10.98 9.65 4.96
N LEU A 9 -10.77 9.24 3.71
CA LEU A 9 -9.57 9.60 2.95
C LEU A 9 -9.89 10.68 1.92
N LYS A 10 -8.95 11.60 1.71
CA LYS A 10 -8.99 12.49 0.53
C LYS A 10 -8.79 11.66 -0.73
N TRP A 11 -9.34 12.12 -1.85
CA TRP A 11 -9.26 11.42 -3.14
C TRP A 11 -7.82 11.03 -3.55
N TRP A 12 -6.84 11.91 -3.31
CA TRP A 12 -5.42 11.62 -3.54
C TRP A 12 -4.83 10.57 -2.58
N GLN A 13 -5.27 10.54 -1.32
CA GLN A 13 -4.85 9.51 -0.35
C GLN A 13 -5.44 8.14 -0.69
N ALA A 14 -6.68 8.10 -1.19
CA ALA A 14 -7.28 6.89 -1.74
C ALA A 14 -6.53 6.40 -3.00
N GLY A 15 -6.00 7.32 -3.82
CA GLY A 15 -5.10 6.98 -4.93
C GLY A 15 -3.82 6.27 -4.46
N ILE A 16 -3.16 6.81 -3.44
CA ILE A 16 -1.95 6.19 -2.84
C ILE A 16 -2.29 4.82 -2.25
N PHE A 17 -3.43 4.68 -1.59
CA PHE A 17 -3.87 3.40 -1.04
C PHE A 17 -4.11 2.34 -2.13
N LYS A 18 -4.69 2.73 -3.28
CA LYS A 18 -4.85 1.84 -4.43
C LYS A 18 -3.52 1.41 -5.02
N LEU A 19 -2.55 2.32 -5.13
CA LEU A 19 -1.19 2.00 -5.59
C LEU A 19 -0.48 1.03 -4.63
N ALA A 20 -0.68 1.20 -3.32
CA ALA A 20 -0.21 0.25 -2.33
C ALA A 20 -0.82 -1.15 -2.56
N LEU A 21 -2.14 -1.25 -2.68
CA LEU A 21 -2.81 -2.53 -2.94
C LEU A 21 -2.37 -3.17 -4.27
N LEU A 22 -2.14 -2.38 -5.32
CA LEU A 22 -1.62 -2.85 -6.60
C LEU A 22 -0.21 -3.42 -6.46
N SER A 23 0.69 -2.70 -5.79
CA SER A 23 2.06 -3.16 -5.57
C SER A 23 2.11 -4.45 -4.74
N LEU A 24 1.25 -4.58 -3.73
CA LEU A 24 1.10 -5.82 -2.96
C LEU A 24 0.49 -6.93 -3.81
N GLY A 25 -0.52 -6.65 -4.62
CA GLY A 25 -1.13 -7.62 -5.53
C GLY A 25 -0.14 -8.17 -6.56
N ILE A 26 0.72 -7.32 -7.13
CA ILE A 26 1.80 -7.75 -8.04
C ILE A 26 2.86 -8.55 -7.27
N THR A 27 3.19 -8.15 -6.04
CA THR A 27 4.14 -8.87 -5.19
C THR A 27 3.62 -10.28 -4.86
N ILE A 28 2.36 -10.42 -4.47
CA ILE A 28 1.74 -11.72 -4.15
C ILE A 28 1.50 -12.54 -5.43
N GLY A 29 1.08 -11.89 -6.52
CA GLY A 29 0.91 -12.49 -7.84
C GLY A 29 2.22 -12.86 -8.54
N SER A 30 3.38 -12.47 -7.99
CA SER A 30 4.71 -12.85 -8.47
C SER A 30 5.08 -14.32 -8.18
N THR A 31 4.08 -15.20 -8.08
CA THR A 31 4.24 -16.66 -8.15
C THR A 31 5.01 -17.11 -9.41
N TRP A 32 5.21 -16.19 -10.37
CA TRP A 32 6.18 -16.24 -11.46
C TRP A 32 7.46 -15.46 -11.09
N PRO A 33 8.38 -16.07 -10.32
CA PRO A 33 9.53 -15.38 -9.76
C PRO A 33 10.50 -14.86 -10.82
N GLU A 34 10.48 -15.37 -12.05
CA GLU A 34 11.45 -15.02 -13.10
C GLU A 34 11.27 -13.59 -13.62
N LEU A 35 10.04 -13.10 -13.78
CA LEU A 35 9.77 -11.77 -14.33
C LEU A 35 9.87 -10.65 -13.29
N PHE A 36 9.53 -10.97 -12.04
CA PHE A 36 9.37 -9.95 -11.00
C PHE A 36 10.47 -9.96 -9.94
N ARG A 37 11.36 -10.96 -9.88
CA ARG A 37 12.43 -11.07 -8.87
C ARG A 37 13.25 -9.80 -8.68
N GLY A 38 13.58 -9.11 -9.76
CA GLY A 38 14.38 -7.87 -9.71
C GLY A 38 13.61 -6.66 -9.19
N TRP A 39 12.28 -6.67 -9.29
CA TRP A 39 11.40 -5.56 -8.95
C TRP A 39 10.66 -5.78 -7.63
N THR A 40 10.55 -7.02 -7.14
CA THR A 40 9.88 -7.39 -5.88
C THR A 40 10.28 -6.50 -4.72
N THR A 41 11.58 -6.24 -4.55
CA THR A 41 12.09 -5.38 -3.47
C THR A 41 11.62 -3.94 -3.60
N LEU A 42 11.58 -3.38 -4.81
CA LEU A 42 11.09 -2.02 -5.07
C LEU A 42 9.58 -1.94 -4.86
N LEU A 43 8.81 -2.92 -5.32
CA LEU A 43 7.36 -2.97 -5.11
C LEU A 43 7.01 -3.08 -3.63
N LEU A 44 7.75 -3.89 -2.86
CA LEU A 44 7.59 -3.98 -1.41
C LEU A 44 7.94 -2.67 -0.70
N LEU A 45 8.98 -1.97 -1.14
CA LEU A 45 9.35 -0.65 -0.59
C LEU A 45 8.24 0.37 -0.83
N VAL A 46 7.73 0.46 -2.05
CA VAL A 46 6.62 1.36 -2.40
C VAL A 46 5.37 1.01 -1.59
N PHE A 47 5.08 -0.28 -1.43
CA PHE A 47 3.99 -0.75 -0.59
C PHE A 47 4.15 -0.31 0.86
N LEU A 48 5.31 -0.59 1.48
CA LEU A 48 5.61 -0.24 2.87
C LEU A 48 5.47 1.26 3.13
N VAL A 49 6.06 2.08 2.28
CA VAL A 49 5.99 3.55 2.41
C VAL A 49 4.57 4.06 2.26
N SER A 50 3.83 3.53 1.28
CA SER A 50 2.45 3.96 1.00
C SER A 50 1.50 3.56 2.13
N VAL A 51 1.64 2.35 2.68
CA VAL A 51 0.85 1.89 3.83
C VAL A 51 1.20 2.68 5.08
N ALA A 52 2.49 2.88 5.38
CA ALA A 52 2.91 3.66 6.52
C ALA A 52 2.33 5.09 6.49
N TYR A 53 2.31 5.72 5.32
CA TYR A 53 1.69 7.03 5.13
C TYR A 53 0.18 7.03 5.41
N VAL A 54 -0.56 6.08 4.84
CA VAL A 54 -2.01 5.96 5.04
C VAL A 54 -2.34 5.65 6.50
N THR A 55 -1.59 4.75 7.15
CA THR A 55 -1.75 4.43 8.57
C THR A 55 -1.43 5.63 9.46
N CYS A 56 -0.44 6.45 9.13
CA CYS A 56 -0.11 7.67 9.88
C CYS A 56 -1.21 8.72 9.77
N ILE A 57 -1.77 8.93 8.57
CA ILE A 57 -2.93 9.81 8.37
C ILE A 57 -4.11 9.32 9.18
N TRP A 58 -4.38 8.01 9.11
CA TRP A 58 -5.48 7.40 9.84
C TRP A 58 -5.32 7.55 11.35
N TRP A 59 -4.11 7.34 11.88
CA TRP A 59 -3.81 7.55 13.29
C TRP A 59 -4.09 8.99 13.74
N ARG A 60 -3.82 9.96 12.85
CA ARG A 60 -4.00 11.39 13.13
C ARG A 60 -5.47 11.84 13.06
N GLN A 61 -6.36 11.03 12.51
CA GLN A 61 -7.79 11.34 12.27
C GLN A 61 -8.70 10.86 13.42
#